data_AF-A0A6N8B894-F1
#
_entry.id   AF-A0A6N8B894-F1
#
_cell.length_a   1.000
_cell.length_b   1.000
_cell.length_c   1.000
_cell.angle_alpha   90.00
_cell.angle_beta   90.00
_cell.angle_gamma   90.00
#
_symmetry.space_group_name_H-M   'P 1'
#
loop_
_entity.id
_entity.type
_entity.pdbx_description
1 polymer ?
#
loop_
_entity_poly.entity_id
_entity_poly.type
_entity_poly.pdbx_seq_one_letter_code
_entity_poly.pdbx_strand_id
1 'polypeptide(L)'
;MNRFCKTNNWFLVLFFYLLTLALTGCGQDYIDKVHNLIFFKGEGNKWEATIIVEPTEIWGEDERGSITHESTSGRSFLLTYKEDDFGNIIVTNYEYRDTAGMGEENDGPMKLNSFGSIAEPGVSGRNRAFFRDHDVITVTVDWRDSNGNHQETFKLRAVNKENPPKKLERYLRSN
;
A
#
# COMPACT_ATOMS: atom_id res chain seq x y z
N MET A 1 65.20 43.60 -25.86
CA MET A 1 65.01 43.76 -24.40
C MET A 1 63.76 42.97 -24.02
N ASN A 2 63.91 41.71 -23.62
CA ASN A 2 62.79 40.78 -23.42
C ASN A 2 62.21 40.97 -22.02
N ARG A 3 61.01 41.57 -21.93
CA ARG A 3 60.26 41.61 -20.67
C ARG A 3 59.52 40.29 -20.49
N PHE A 4 60.09 39.39 -19.71
CA PHE A 4 59.38 38.22 -19.22
C PHE A 4 58.35 38.67 -18.18
N CYS A 5 57.08 38.57 -18.53
CA CYS A 5 55.96 38.84 -17.63
C CYS A 5 55.86 37.68 -16.64
N LYS A 6 56.16 37.94 -15.36
CA LYS A 6 55.98 36.99 -14.25
C LYS A 6 54.47 36.83 -14.01
N THR A 7 53.84 35.84 -14.65
CA THR A 7 52.43 35.52 -14.40
C THR A 7 52.27 34.93 -13.01
N ASN A 8 51.36 35.53 -12.24
CA ASN A 8 51.12 35.21 -10.83
C ASN A 8 50.43 33.85 -10.70
N ASN A 9 51.21 32.82 -10.39
CA ASN A 9 50.80 31.40 -10.44
C ASN A 9 49.71 31.03 -9.42
N TRP A 10 49.50 31.86 -8.39
CA TRP A 10 48.47 31.70 -7.35
C TRP A 10 47.05 31.65 -7.91
N PHE A 11 46.74 32.43 -8.96
CA PHE A 11 45.40 32.46 -9.56
C PHE A 11 45.02 31.14 -10.22
N LEU A 12 45.99 30.43 -10.81
CA LEU A 12 45.76 29.12 -11.42
C LEU A 12 45.47 28.07 -10.35
N VAL A 13 46.21 28.08 -9.23
CA VAL A 13 46.00 27.15 -8.12
C VAL A 13 44.62 27.33 -7.48
N LEU A 14 44.19 28.58 -7.27
CA LEU A 14 42.86 28.89 -6.74
C LEU A 14 41.75 28.44 -7.69
N PHE A 15 41.93 28.65 -8.99
CA PHE A 15 40.98 28.22 -10.02
C PHE A 15 40.83 26.70 -10.05
N PHE A 16 41.93 25.95 -10.03
CA PHE A 16 41.89 24.49 -9.96
C PHE A 16 41.26 23.99 -8.66
N TYR A 17 41.54 24.62 -7.51
CA TYR A 17 40.92 24.26 -6.22
C TYR A 17 39.41 24.46 -6.24
N LEU A 18 38.93 25.61 -6.74
CA LEU A 18 37.50 25.87 -6.93
C LEU A 18 36.85 24.91 -7.94
N LEU A 19 37.58 24.52 -9.01
CA LEU A 19 37.10 23.53 -9.98
C LEU A 19 36.92 22.14 -9.33
N THR A 20 37.85 21.73 -8.45
CA THR A 20 37.72 20.46 -7.73
C THR A 20 36.56 20.43 -6.75
N LEU A 21 36.26 21.55 -6.07
CA LEU A 21 35.10 21.70 -5.19
C LEU A 21 33.77 21.73 -5.96
N ALA A 22 33.77 22.26 -7.20
CA ALA A 22 32.58 22.26 -8.05
C ALA A 22 32.24 20.87 -8.63
N LEU A 23 33.21 19.95 -8.70
CA LEU A 23 33.03 18.61 -9.26
C LEU A 23 32.48 17.58 -8.24
N THR A 24 32.43 17.90 -6.94
CA THR A 24 31.94 16.97 -5.90
C THR A 24 30.42 17.02 -5.68
N GLY A 25 29.67 17.79 -6.47
CA GLY A 25 28.24 18.03 -6.26
C GLY A 25 27.37 17.49 -7.39
N CYS A 26 27.29 16.16 -7.56
CA CYS A 26 26.18 15.52 -8.29
C CYS A 26 26.16 14.00 -8.05
N GLY A 27 26.01 13.58 -6.79
CA GLY A 27 25.53 12.23 -6.46
C GLY A 27 24.04 12.35 -6.16
N GLN A 28 23.21 12.46 -7.20
CA GLN A 28 21.76 12.48 -7.02
C GLN A 28 21.32 11.02 -7.06
N ASP A 29 21.14 10.41 -5.88
CA ASP A 29 20.58 9.06 -5.78
C ASP A 29 19.22 9.06 -6.50
N TYR A 30 19.13 8.32 -7.59
CA TYR A 30 17.90 8.19 -8.37
C TYR A 30 16.92 7.35 -7.55
N ILE A 31 15.93 8.00 -6.93
CA ILE A 31 14.88 7.31 -6.18
C ILE A 31 13.59 7.38 -6.99
N ASP A 32 13.19 6.27 -7.60
CA ASP A 32 11.86 6.15 -8.19
C ASP A 32 10.88 5.62 -7.13
N LYS A 33 9.74 6.29 -6.98
CA LYS A 33 8.67 5.92 -6.04
C LYS A 33 7.40 5.65 -6.83
N VAL A 34 7.04 4.39 -6.94
CA VAL A 34 5.76 4.00 -7.56
C VAL A 34 4.71 3.83 -6.49
N HIS A 35 3.68 4.69 -6.53
CA HIS A 35 2.49 4.60 -5.67
C HIS A 35 1.26 4.30 -6.53
N ASN A 36 0.80 3.06 -6.46
CA ASN A 36 -0.33 2.61 -7.27
C ASN A 36 -1.34 1.89 -6.39
N LEU A 37 -2.33 2.63 -5.87
CA LEU A 37 -3.42 2.03 -5.10
C LEU A 37 -4.15 0.97 -5.92
N ILE A 38 -4.36 -0.19 -5.33
CA ILE A 38 -5.15 -1.28 -5.90
C ILE A 38 -6.34 -1.53 -5.00
N PHE A 39 -7.54 -1.48 -5.57
CA PHE A 39 -8.78 -1.75 -4.87
C PHE A 39 -9.28 -3.13 -5.29
N PHE A 40 -9.47 -4.04 -4.35
CA PHE A 40 -10.17 -5.29 -4.59
C PHE A 40 -11.56 -5.18 -4.02
N LYS A 41 -12.58 -5.55 -4.80
CA LYS A 41 -13.96 -5.61 -4.33
C LYS A 41 -14.62 -6.90 -4.77
N GLY A 42 -15.60 -7.31 -3.97
CA GLY A 42 -16.48 -8.40 -4.28
C GLY A 42 -17.64 -8.44 -3.31
N GLU A 43 -18.67 -9.16 -3.71
CA GLU A 43 -19.92 -9.27 -2.99
C GLU A 43 -20.33 -10.74 -2.91
N GLY A 44 -20.82 -11.12 -1.74
CA GLY A 44 -21.69 -12.25 -1.55
C GLY A 44 -23.17 -11.83 -1.53
N ASN A 45 -23.99 -12.77 -1.08
CA ASN A 45 -25.40 -12.63 -0.81
C ASN A 45 -25.64 -11.63 0.33
N LYS A 46 -24.94 -11.79 1.46
CA LYS A 46 -25.17 -10.97 2.68
C LYS A 46 -24.05 -9.98 2.96
N TRP A 47 -22.86 -10.24 2.42
CA TRP A 47 -21.66 -9.44 2.70
C TRP A 47 -21.10 -8.79 1.43
N GLU A 48 -20.47 -7.63 1.59
CA GLU A 48 -19.55 -7.05 0.62
C GLU A 48 -18.21 -6.79 1.30
N ALA A 49 -17.10 -6.94 0.58
CA ALA A 49 -15.79 -6.61 1.11
C ALA A 49 -14.96 -5.78 0.13
N THR A 50 -14.13 -4.91 0.71
CA THR A 50 -13.16 -4.10 -0.01
C THR A 50 -11.79 -4.26 0.67
N ILE A 51 -10.76 -4.55 -0.14
CA ILE A 51 -9.36 -4.46 0.27
C ILE A 51 -8.70 -3.34 -0.49
N ILE A 52 -7.97 -2.49 0.22
CA ILE A 52 -7.16 -1.41 -0.36
C ILE A 52 -5.72 -1.80 -0.13
N VAL A 53 -4.95 -1.88 -1.22
CA VAL A 53 -3.51 -2.14 -1.17
C VAL A 53 -2.76 -0.90 -1.63
N GLU A 54 -1.79 -0.51 -0.82
CA GLU A 54 -0.91 0.63 -1.05
C GLU A 54 0.52 0.12 -1.24
N PRO A 55 0.86 -0.40 -2.44
CA PRO A 55 2.22 -0.80 -2.73
C PRO A 55 3.10 0.44 -2.87
N THR A 56 4.28 0.38 -2.28
CA THR A 56 5.36 1.34 -2.44
C THR A 56 6.59 0.58 -2.89
N GLU A 57 7.05 0.87 -4.10
CA GLU A 57 8.34 0.38 -4.59
C GLU A 57 9.32 1.54 -4.59
N ILE A 58 10.52 1.29 -4.05
CA ILE A 58 11.63 2.21 -3.98
C ILE A 58 12.79 1.55 -4.72
N TRP A 59 13.15 2.14 -5.85
CA TRP A 59 14.32 1.75 -6.63
C TRP A 59 15.42 2.77 -6.42
N GLY A 60 16.65 2.30 -6.21
CA GLY A 60 17.81 3.15 -5.97
C GLY A 60 19.09 2.56 -6.54
N GLU A 61 20.17 3.31 -6.43
CA GLU A 61 21.52 2.87 -6.73
C GLU A 61 22.39 3.19 -5.50
N ASP A 62 23.17 2.22 -5.03
CA ASP A 62 24.05 2.43 -3.88
C ASP A 62 25.36 3.14 -4.27
N GLU A 63 26.17 3.52 -3.29
CA GLU A 63 27.47 4.20 -3.50
C GLU A 63 28.46 3.41 -4.37
N ARG A 64 28.20 2.12 -4.63
CA ARG A 64 29.02 1.22 -5.44
C ARG A 64 28.46 1.02 -6.85
N GLY A 65 27.37 1.70 -7.18
CA GLY A 65 26.66 1.55 -8.45
C GLY A 65 25.75 0.32 -8.52
N SER A 66 25.40 -0.29 -7.38
CA SER A 66 24.52 -1.46 -7.33
C SER A 66 23.07 -1.01 -7.26
N ILE A 67 22.21 -1.60 -8.11
CA ILE A 67 20.77 -1.36 -8.04
C ILE A 67 20.22 -1.96 -6.73
N THR A 68 19.53 -1.13 -5.96
CA THR A 68 18.80 -1.52 -4.75
C THR A 68 17.30 -1.48 -5.01
N HIS A 69 16.57 -2.41 -4.39
CA HIS A 69 15.13 -2.49 -4.46
C HIS A 69 14.56 -2.72 -3.07
N GLU A 70 13.63 -1.86 -2.67
CA GLU A 70 12.85 -2.00 -1.46
C GLU A 70 11.36 -1.90 -1.80
N SER A 71 10.58 -2.83 -1.26
CA SER A 71 9.12 -2.81 -1.40
C SER A 71 8.47 -2.79 -0.03
N THR A 72 7.49 -1.92 0.16
CA THR A 72 6.56 -1.97 1.29
C THR A 72 5.13 -2.03 0.77
N SER A 73 4.24 -2.65 1.52
CA SER A 73 2.81 -2.63 1.21
C SER A 73 2.00 -2.36 2.46
N GLY A 74 1.13 -1.36 2.37
CA GLY A 74 0.03 -1.16 3.31
C GLY A 74 -1.22 -1.86 2.82
N ARG A 75 -2.03 -2.40 3.73
CA ARG A 75 -3.31 -3.03 3.39
C ARG A 75 -4.39 -2.70 4.39
N SER A 76 -5.51 -2.14 3.93
CA SER A 76 -6.72 -1.94 4.74
C SER A 76 -7.85 -2.85 4.27
N PHE A 77 -8.66 -3.36 5.21
CA PHE A 77 -9.80 -4.23 4.92
C PHE A 77 -11.10 -3.61 5.46
N LEU A 78 -12.16 -3.72 4.67
CA LEU A 78 -13.51 -3.31 5.03
C LEU A 78 -14.50 -4.40 4.64
N LEU A 79 -15.21 -4.94 5.63
CA LEU A 79 -16.30 -5.90 5.47
C LEU A 79 -17.61 -5.25 5.87
N THR A 80 -18.63 -5.29 5.01
CA THR A 80 -19.92 -4.62 5.24
C THR A 80 -21.06 -5.59 5.03
N TYR A 81 -22.01 -5.61 5.97
CA TYR A 81 -23.27 -6.34 5.84
C TYR A 81 -24.22 -5.55 4.94
N LYS A 82 -24.85 -6.21 3.98
CA LYS A 82 -25.62 -5.55 2.91
C LYS A 82 -27.04 -5.15 3.31
N GLU A 83 -27.57 -5.71 4.41
CA GLU A 83 -28.94 -5.45 4.85
C GLU A 83 -28.97 -4.45 5.99
N ASP A 84 -30.06 -3.68 6.08
CA ASP A 84 -30.19 -2.60 7.06
C ASP A 84 -30.42 -3.12 8.51
N ASP A 85 -30.90 -4.36 8.67
CA ASP A 85 -31.13 -4.99 9.98
C ASP A 85 -29.92 -5.82 10.42
N PHE A 86 -28.87 -5.13 10.87
CA PHE A 86 -27.62 -5.75 11.29
C PHE A 86 -27.35 -5.71 12.81
N GLY A 87 -28.31 -5.20 13.59
CA GLY A 87 -28.11 -4.94 15.03
C GLY A 87 -27.82 -6.18 15.88
N ASN A 88 -28.24 -7.36 15.40
CA ASN A 88 -28.04 -8.65 16.07
C ASN A 88 -26.93 -9.50 15.44
N ILE A 89 -26.24 -9.00 14.41
CA ILE A 89 -25.19 -9.73 13.73
C ILE A 89 -23.90 -9.68 14.56
N ILE A 90 -23.34 -10.86 14.82
CA ILE A 90 -22.02 -11.02 15.44
C ILE A 90 -21.16 -11.79 14.46
N VAL A 91 -20.15 -11.14 13.88
CA VAL A 91 -19.15 -11.83 13.06
C VAL A 91 -18.27 -12.63 13.99
N THR A 92 -18.20 -13.94 13.83
CA THR A 92 -17.42 -14.83 14.70
C THR A 92 -16.02 -15.07 14.18
N ASN A 93 -15.86 -15.03 12.86
CA ASN A 93 -14.57 -15.11 12.18
C ASN A 93 -14.70 -14.45 10.80
N TYR A 94 -13.60 -13.92 10.28
CA TYR A 94 -13.42 -13.77 8.85
C TYR A 94 -11.97 -14.01 8.48
N GLU A 95 -11.81 -14.53 7.27
CA GLU A 95 -10.50 -14.77 6.68
C GLU A 95 -10.53 -14.29 5.24
N TYR A 96 -9.42 -13.72 4.78
CA TYR A 96 -9.22 -13.50 3.36
C TYR A 96 -7.87 -14.07 2.92
N ARG A 97 -7.87 -14.85 1.82
CA ARG A 97 -6.68 -15.52 1.27
C ARG A 97 -6.40 -15.07 -0.15
N ASP A 98 -5.14 -14.86 -0.45
CA ASP A 98 -4.66 -14.61 -1.80
C ASP A 98 -4.23 -15.89 -2.55
N THR A 99 -3.80 -15.69 -3.80
CA THR A 99 -3.31 -16.74 -4.70
C THR A 99 -2.02 -17.41 -4.20
N ALA A 100 -1.25 -16.72 -3.35
CA ALA A 100 -0.02 -17.21 -2.75
C ALA A 100 -0.25 -17.93 -1.40
N GLY A 101 -1.50 -18.01 -0.93
CA GLY A 101 -1.88 -18.63 0.34
C GLY A 101 -1.61 -17.77 1.56
N MET A 102 -1.20 -16.50 1.39
CA MET A 102 -1.10 -15.57 2.51
C MET A 102 -2.50 -15.00 2.81
N GLY A 103 -3.04 -15.36 3.96
CA GLY A 103 -4.28 -14.79 4.46
C GLY A 103 -4.12 -14.13 5.82
N GLU A 104 -5.04 -13.23 6.12
CA GLU A 104 -5.24 -12.70 7.47
C GLU A 104 -6.57 -13.22 7.98
N GLU A 105 -6.55 -13.67 9.23
CA GLU A 105 -7.68 -14.24 9.95
C GLU A 105 -7.89 -13.40 11.21
N ASN A 106 -9.15 -13.06 11.49
CA ASN A 106 -9.48 -12.43 12.75
C ASN A 106 -9.90 -13.47 13.78
N ASP A 107 -9.12 -13.57 14.86
CA ASP A 107 -9.37 -14.55 15.90
C ASP A 107 -10.29 -13.95 16.99
N GLY A 108 -11.58 -13.84 16.70
CA GLY A 108 -12.58 -13.52 17.72
C GLY A 108 -13.90 -12.89 17.26
N PRO A 109 -14.93 -12.90 18.14
CA PRO A 109 -16.22 -12.33 17.81
C PRO A 109 -16.18 -10.79 17.77
N MET A 110 -16.68 -10.22 16.67
CA MET A 110 -16.77 -8.80 16.40
C MET A 110 -18.22 -8.36 16.18
N LYS A 111 -18.56 -7.19 16.74
CA LYS A 111 -19.82 -6.51 16.43
C LYS A 111 -19.61 -5.53 15.29
N LEU A 112 -20.63 -5.40 14.44
CA LEU A 112 -20.65 -4.38 13.40
C LEU A 112 -20.74 -2.98 14.02
N ASN A 113 -20.11 -2.00 13.38
CA ASN A 113 -20.25 -0.60 13.75
C ASN A 113 -21.65 -0.05 13.36
N SER A 114 -21.89 1.24 13.60
CA SER A 114 -23.15 1.91 13.27
C SER A 114 -23.49 1.96 11.77
N PHE A 115 -22.57 1.56 10.90
CA PHE A 115 -22.73 1.49 9.44
C PHE A 115 -22.83 0.04 8.93
N GLY A 116 -22.92 -0.94 9.83
CA GLY A 116 -23.01 -2.35 9.45
C GLY A 116 -21.67 -2.91 8.96
N SER A 117 -20.54 -2.37 9.41
CA SER A 117 -19.22 -2.77 8.89
C SER A 117 -18.19 -3.09 9.99
N ILE A 118 -17.19 -3.89 9.60
CA ILE A 118 -15.92 -4.12 10.31
C ILE A 118 -14.82 -3.54 9.43
N ALA A 119 -13.91 -2.77 10.03
CA ALA A 119 -12.76 -2.21 9.36
C ALA A 119 -11.51 -2.59 10.15
N GLU A 120 -10.52 -3.15 9.45
CA GLU A 120 -9.18 -3.35 9.99
C GLU A 120 -8.26 -2.25 9.45
N PRO A 121 -7.60 -1.51 10.36
CA PRO A 121 -6.65 -0.48 9.95
C PRO A 121 -5.44 -1.10 9.26
N GLY A 122 -4.83 -0.29 8.38
CA GLY A 122 -3.72 -0.65 7.52
C GLY A 122 -2.60 -1.46 8.19
N VAL A 123 -2.40 -2.73 7.82
CA VAL A 123 -1.19 -3.47 8.17
C VAL A 123 -0.11 -3.15 7.15
N SER A 124 1.01 -2.59 7.59
CA SER A 124 2.17 -2.30 6.73
C SER A 124 3.30 -3.29 6.95
N GLY A 125 3.84 -3.87 5.88
CA GLY A 125 4.99 -4.79 5.94
C GLY A 125 6.07 -4.45 4.93
N ARG A 126 7.34 -4.63 5.32
CA ARG A 126 8.51 -4.55 4.43
C ARG A 126 8.74 -5.90 3.76
N ASN A 127 9.00 -5.90 2.45
CA ASN A 127 9.30 -7.08 1.63
C ASN A 127 8.22 -8.18 1.63
N ARG A 128 6.94 -7.83 1.81
CA ARG A 128 5.84 -8.78 1.65
C ARG A 128 5.44 -8.89 0.18
N ALA A 129 5.04 -10.09 -0.24
CA ALA A 129 4.33 -10.25 -1.51
C ALA A 129 3.10 -9.32 -1.50
N PHE A 130 3.01 -8.44 -2.49
CA PHE A 130 1.89 -7.51 -2.63
C PHE A 130 0.89 -8.07 -3.64
N PHE A 131 -0.39 -7.79 -3.42
CA PHE A 131 -1.44 -8.19 -4.34
C PHE A 131 -1.27 -7.46 -5.67
N ARG A 132 -1.49 -8.19 -6.77
CA ARG A 132 -1.48 -7.70 -8.14
C ARG A 132 -2.90 -7.54 -8.64
N ASP A 133 -3.09 -6.66 -9.60
CA ASP A 133 -4.40 -6.38 -10.22
C ASP A 133 -5.15 -7.62 -10.76
N HIS A 134 -4.44 -8.67 -11.13
CA HIS A 134 -5.01 -9.93 -11.61
C HIS A 134 -5.27 -10.97 -10.50
N ASP A 135 -4.90 -10.66 -9.25
CA ASP A 135 -5.16 -11.57 -8.14
C ASP A 135 -6.65 -11.70 -7.84
N VAL A 136 -7.01 -12.87 -7.33
CA VAL A 136 -8.35 -13.19 -6.86
C VAL A 136 -8.25 -13.53 -5.39
N ILE A 137 -8.87 -12.70 -4.56
CA ILE A 137 -8.85 -12.86 -3.11
C ILE A 137 -10.13 -13.58 -2.71
N THR A 138 -10.02 -14.66 -1.96
CA THR A 138 -11.19 -15.38 -1.42
C THR A 138 -11.45 -14.88 -0.01
N VAL A 139 -12.66 -14.42 0.26
CA VAL A 139 -13.10 -14.00 1.59
C VAL A 139 -14.10 -15.02 2.11
N THR A 140 -13.88 -15.49 3.33
CA THR A 140 -14.83 -16.32 4.08
C THR A 140 -15.23 -15.57 5.34
N VAL A 141 -16.54 -15.50 5.61
CA VAL A 141 -17.11 -14.82 6.78
C VAL A 141 -17.99 -15.82 7.51
N ASP A 142 -17.75 -15.97 8.81
CA ASP A 142 -18.62 -16.70 9.73
C ASP A 142 -19.33 -15.69 10.63
N TRP A 143 -20.65 -15.80 10.76
CA TRP A 143 -21.41 -14.92 11.66
C TRP A 143 -22.56 -15.65 12.32
N ARG A 144 -23.08 -15.04 13.39
CA ARG A 144 -24.26 -15.48 14.11
C ARG A 144 -25.32 -14.38 14.09
N ASP A 145 -26.58 -14.80 13.92
CA ASP A 145 -27.77 -13.98 14.07
C ASP A 145 -28.82 -14.70 14.92
N SER A 146 -30.06 -14.19 14.93
CA SER A 146 -31.19 -14.82 15.63
C SER A 146 -31.60 -16.19 15.06
N ASN A 147 -31.23 -16.49 13.81
CA ASN A 147 -31.55 -17.72 13.10
C ASN A 147 -30.44 -18.79 13.23
N GLY A 148 -29.28 -18.45 13.80
CA GLY A 148 -28.19 -19.40 14.05
C GLY A 148 -26.83 -18.92 13.57
N ASN A 149 -25.93 -19.87 13.29
CA ASN A 149 -24.62 -19.61 12.72
C ASN A 149 -24.68 -19.77 11.19
N HIS A 150 -23.96 -18.91 10.49
CA HIS A 150 -23.92 -18.86 9.03
C HIS A 150 -22.48 -18.71 8.56
N GLN A 151 -22.22 -19.15 7.34
CA GLN A 151 -20.94 -19.00 6.66
C GLN A 151 -21.19 -18.58 5.22
N GLU A 152 -20.35 -17.69 4.71
CA GLU A 152 -20.36 -17.27 3.32
C GLU A 152 -18.94 -17.09 2.79
N THR A 153 -18.71 -17.59 1.58
CA THR A 153 -17.44 -17.42 0.85
C THR A 153 -17.68 -16.75 -0.49
N PHE A 154 -16.92 -15.69 -0.78
CA PHE A 154 -17.00 -14.96 -2.04
C PHE A 154 -15.61 -14.47 -2.49
N LYS A 155 -15.52 -13.95 -3.72
CA LYS A 155 -14.26 -13.57 -4.35
C LYS A 155 -14.19 -12.07 -4.59
N LEU A 156 -13.05 -11.47 -4.27
CA LEU A 156 -12.71 -10.09 -4.63
C LEU A 156 -11.83 -10.10 -5.87
N ARG A 157 -12.01 -9.09 -6.71
CA ARG A 157 -11.20 -8.83 -7.89
C ARG A 157 -10.79 -7.37 -7.92
N ALA A 158 -9.66 -7.06 -8.54
CA ALA A 158 -9.25 -5.68 -8.67
C ALA A 158 -10.29 -4.88 -9.49
N VAL A 159 -10.56 -3.67 -9.02
CA VAL A 159 -11.42 -2.70 -9.68
C VAL A 159 -10.51 -1.59 -10.19
N ASN A 160 -10.61 -1.31 -11.49
CA ASN A 160 -9.69 -0.40 -12.15
C ASN A 160 -9.79 1.02 -11.56
N LYS A 161 -8.66 1.74 -11.53
CA LYS A 161 -8.44 3.02 -10.79
C LYS A 161 -9.34 4.19 -11.18
N GLU A 162 -10.17 4.07 -12.21
CA GLU A 162 -10.89 5.21 -12.79
C GLU A 162 -12.08 5.70 -11.94
N ASN A 163 -12.49 4.99 -10.88
CA ASN A 163 -13.51 5.48 -9.94
C ASN A 163 -13.41 4.84 -8.54
N PRO A 164 -12.73 5.46 -7.56
CA PRO A 164 -12.90 5.04 -6.16
C PRO A 164 -14.37 5.23 -5.75
N PRO A 165 -14.96 4.30 -4.98
CA PRO A 165 -16.35 4.43 -4.55
C PRO A 165 -16.51 5.65 -3.63
N LYS A 166 -17.50 6.52 -3.90
CA LYS A 166 -17.79 7.75 -3.12
C LYS A 166 -17.91 7.53 -1.60
N LYS A 167 -18.29 6.32 -1.16
CA LYS A 167 -18.40 5.94 0.26
C LYS A 167 -17.02 5.87 0.95
N LEU A 168 -15.98 5.48 0.22
CA LEU A 168 -14.61 5.37 0.72
C LEU A 168 -13.90 6.72 0.80
N GLU A 169 -14.14 7.63 -0.16
CA GLU A 169 -13.63 9.01 -0.07
C GLU A 169 -14.11 9.72 1.19
N ARG A 170 -15.33 9.43 1.63
CA ARG A 170 -15.89 9.98 2.88
C ARG A 170 -15.17 9.43 4.11
N TYR A 171 -14.80 8.15 4.11
CA TYR A 171 -14.08 7.49 5.20
C TYR A 171 -12.62 7.97 5.30
N LEU A 172 -11.91 8.08 4.17
CA LEU A 172 -10.53 8.58 4.13
C LEU A 172 -10.41 10.07 4.50
N ARG A 173 -11.50 10.84 4.46
CA ARG A 173 -11.53 12.25 4.92
C ARG A 173 -11.92 12.42 6.39
N SER A 174 -12.45 11.37 7.03
CA SER A 174 -12.94 11.43 8.42
C SER A 174 -11.94 10.91 9.46
N ASN A 175 -10.79 10.39 9.02
CA ASN A 175 -9.62 10.04 9.83
C ASN A 175 -8.45 10.93 9.41
#